data_AF-A0A5C8U9V6-F1
#
_entry.id   AF-A0A5C8U9V6-F1
#
_cell.length_a   1.000
_cell.length_b   1.000
_cell.length_c   1.000
_cell.angle_alpha   90.00
_cell.angle_beta   90.00
_cell.angle_gamma   90.00
#
_symmetry.space_group_name_H-M   'P 1'
#
loop_
_entity.id
_entity.type
_entity.pdbx_description
1 polymer ?
#
loop_
_entity_poly.entity_id
_entity_poly.type
_entity_poly.pdbx_seq_one_letter_code
_entity_poly.pdbx_strand_id
1 'polypeptide(L)' 'MASAAKSTAESTQSRDRRERLRAQGLRQIQLWVPDTRSPAFQAEAHRQALAVSGLNDDQAFVGVVSNWS' A
#
# COMPACT_ATOMS: atom_id res chain seq x y z
N MET A 1 7.18 31.18 -10.96
CA MET A 1 6.12 31.00 -11.99
C MET A 1 6.11 29.63 -12.70
N ALA A 2 6.87 28.61 -12.24
CA ALA A 2 6.95 27.29 -12.91
C ALA A 2 6.07 26.17 -12.30
N SER A 3 5.19 26.48 -11.34
CA SER A 3 4.41 25.47 -10.60
C SER A 3 3.04 25.15 -11.22
N ALA A 4 2.44 26.09 -11.96
CA ALA A 4 1.06 25.96 -12.45
C ALA A 4 0.90 24.98 -13.63
N ALA A 5 1.91 24.83 -14.49
CA ALA A 5 1.81 23.96 -15.67
C ALA A 5 1.97 22.46 -15.35
N LYS A 6 2.58 22.12 -14.21
CA LYS A 6 2.88 20.72 -13.84
C LYS A 6 1.67 19.98 -13.27
N SER A 7 0.79 20.69 -12.58
CA SER A 7 -0.39 20.10 -11.92
C SER A 7 -1.41 19.52 -12.90
N THR A 8 -1.57 20.13 -14.08
CA THR A 8 -2.55 19.67 -15.08
C THR A 8 -2.02 18.46 -15.85
N ALA A 9 -0.74 18.46 -16.22
CA ALA A 9 -0.09 17.35 -16.92
C ALA A 9 0.03 16.09 -16.04
N GLU A 10 0.41 16.23 -14.77
CA GLU A 10 0.49 15.11 -13.81
C GLU A 10 -0.90 14.53 -13.50
N SER A 11 -1.93 15.36 -13.43
CA SER A 11 -3.32 14.94 -13.22
C SER A 11 -3.85 14.09 -14.39
N THR A 12 -3.58 14.51 -15.64
CA THR A 12 -3.97 13.76 -16.85
C THR A 12 -3.22 12.42 -16.93
N GLN A 13 -1.91 12.42 -16.71
CA GLN A 13 -1.11 11.19 -16.73
C GLN A 13 -1.55 10.17 -15.66
N SER A 14 -1.98 10.65 -14.47
CA SER A 14 -2.55 9.81 -13.42
C SER A 14 -3.90 9.21 -13.81
N ARG A 15 -4.71 9.91 -14.63
CA ARG A 15 -6.00 9.39 -15.12
C ARG A 15 -5.79 8.28 -16.15
N ASP A 16 -4.93 8.48 -17.13
CA ASP A 16 -4.63 7.51 -18.19
C ASP A 16 -4.12 6.18 -17.63
N ARG A 17 -3.22 6.25 -16.63
CA ARG A 17 -2.70 5.05 -15.95
C ARG A 17 -3.82 4.27 -15.24
N ARG A 18 -4.76 4.98 -14.61
CA ARG A 18 -5.88 4.33 -13.90
C ARG A 18 -6.90 3.73 -14.85
N GLU A 19 -7.15 4.35 -15.99
CA GLU A 19 -8.03 3.81 -17.04
C GLU A 19 -7.50 2.50 -17.60
N ARG A 20 -6.18 2.40 -17.86
CA ARG A 20 -5.55 1.14 -18.25
C ARG A 20 -5.72 0.04 -17.21
N LEU A 21 -5.55 0.36 -15.92
CA LEU A 21 -5.75 -0.61 -14.83
C LEU A 21 -7.22 -1.05 -14.72
N ARG A 22 -8.17 -0.12 -14.91
CA ARG A 22 -9.61 -0.45 -14.93
C ARG A 22 -9.98 -1.37 -16.10
N ALA A 23 -9.39 -1.16 -17.28
CA ALA A 23 -9.59 -2.03 -18.43
C ALA A 23 -9.07 -3.47 -18.20
N GLN A 24 -8.10 -3.65 -17.30
CA GLN A 24 -7.60 -4.96 -16.85
C GLN A 24 -8.47 -5.57 -15.74
N GLY A 25 -9.59 -4.94 -15.37
CA GLY A 25 -10.47 -5.38 -14.29
C GLY A 25 -10.03 -4.98 -12.89
N LEU A 26 -8.94 -4.20 -12.76
CA LEU A 26 -8.44 -3.75 -11.45
C LEU A 26 -9.19 -2.49 -10.99
N ARG A 27 -9.51 -2.44 -9.69
CA ARG A 27 -10.09 -1.24 -9.05
C ARG A 27 -9.07 -0.58 -8.14
N GLN A 28 -8.96 0.75 -8.24
CA GLN A 28 -8.14 1.52 -7.34
C GLN A 28 -8.80 1.58 -5.96
N ILE A 29 -8.08 1.16 -4.93
CA ILE A 29 -8.41 1.45 -3.54
C ILE A 29 -7.47 2.55 -3.02
N GLN A 30 -8.01 3.46 -2.21
CA GLN A 30 -7.23 4.47 -1.51
C GLN A 30 -7.27 4.14 -0.03
N LEU A 31 -6.10 3.84 0.54
CA LEU A 31 -5.95 3.50 1.95
C LEU A 31 -5.00 4.50 2.61
N TRP A 32 -5.37 4.94 3.81
CA TRP A 32 -4.46 5.67 4.68
C TRP A 32 -3.58 4.67 5.43
N VAL A 33 -2.27 4.82 5.30
CA VAL A 33 -1.29 3.97 5.97
C VAL A 33 -0.51 4.78 7.01
N PRO A 34 -0.02 4.14 8.09
CA PRO A 34 0.91 4.77 9.02
C PRO A 34 2.17 5.28 8.30
N ASP A 35 2.89 6.21 8.93
CA ASP A 35 4.16 6.67 8.39
C ASP A 35 5.19 5.53 8.40
N THR A 36 5.48 5.00 7.21
CA THR A 36 6.39 3.87 7.00
C THR A 36 7.86 4.22 7.27
N ARG A 37 8.18 5.51 7.44
CA ARG A 37 9.53 5.98 7.79
C ARG A 37 9.75 6.08 9.30
N SER A 38 8.69 5.98 10.09
CA SER A 38 8.80 6.01 11.55
C SER A 38 9.59 4.80 12.06
N PRO A 39 10.53 4.97 13.00
CA PRO A 39 11.19 3.84 13.66
C PRO A 39 10.21 2.86 14.33
N ALA A 40 9.07 3.36 14.83
CA ALA A 40 8.03 2.52 15.41
C ALA A 40 7.39 1.58 14.37
N PHE A 41 7.18 2.08 13.15
CA PHE A 41 6.68 1.26 12.05
C PHE A 41 7.69 0.18 11.67
N GLN A 42 8.99 0.52 11.62
CA GLN A 42 10.04 -0.45 11.32
C GLN A 42 10.12 -1.58 12.36
N ALA A 43 10.03 -1.23 13.65
CA ALA A 43 10.04 -2.20 14.74
C ALA A 43 8.84 -3.15 14.65
N GLU A 44 7.65 -2.62 14.41
CA GLU A 44 6.42 -3.42 14.29
C GLU A 44 6.42 -4.29 13.04
N ALA A 45 6.85 -3.75 11.89
CA ALA A 45 6.99 -4.53 10.66
C ALA A 45 7.96 -5.70 10.83
N HIS A 46 9.08 -5.49 11.54
CA HIS A 46 10.03 -6.56 11.85
C HIS A 46 9.41 -7.61 12.80
N ARG A 47 8.70 -7.20 13.85
CA ARG A 47 7.98 -8.10 14.75
C ARG A 47 6.97 -8.97 14.00
N GLN A 48 6.15 -8.36 13.15
CA GLN A 48 5.14 -9.05 12.36
C GLN A 48 5.76 -9.99 11.33
N ALA A 49 6.85 -9.57 10.65
CA ALA A 49 7.57 -10.41 9.70
C ALA A 49 8.11 -11.69 10.36
N LEU A 50 8.63 -11.59 11.58
CA LEU A 50 9.05 -12.77 12.36
C LEU A 50 7.86 -13.65 12.75
N ALA A 51 6.73 -13.06 13.15
CA ALA A 51 5.54 -13.80 13.56
C ALA A 51 4.93 -14.63 12.41
N VAL A 52 5.04 -14.16 11.16
CA VAL A 52 4.56 -14.88 9.98
C VAL A 52 5.61 -15.81 9.36
N SER A 53 6.86 -15.77 9.83
CA SER A 53 7.94 -16.58 9.25
C SER A 53 7.65 -18.08 9.41
N GLY A 54 7.68 -18.81 8.30
CA GLY A 54 7.42 -20.24 8.28
C GLY A 54 5.94 -20.65 8.22
N LEU A 55 5.00 -19.70 8.17
CA LEU A 55 3.60 -20.02 7.88
C LEU A 55 3.44 -20.33 6.38
N ASN A 56 2.88 -21.50 6.09
CA ASN A 56 2.56 -21.94 4.73
C ASN A 56 1.04 -22.08 4.49
N ASP A 57 0.24 -21.84 5.53
CA ASP A 57 -1.21 -21.86 5.49
C ASP A 57 -1.75 -20.43 5.47
N ASP A 58 -2.59 -20.13 4.49
CA ASP A 58 -3.18 -18.80 4.27
C ASP A 58 -4.05 -18.38 5.45
N GLN A 59 -4.77 -19.31 6.08
CA GLN A 59 -5.63 -18.99 7.22
C GLN A 59 -4.81 -18.70 8.48
N ALA A 60 -3.76 -19.47 8.73
CA ALA A 60 -2.81 -19.19 9.80
C ALA A 60 -2.13 -17.81 9.63
N PHE A 61 -1.73 -17.47 8.40
CA PHE A 61 -1.19 -16.14 8.09
C PHE A 61 -2.18 -15.03 8.45
N VAL A 62 -3.43 -15.12 7.97
CA VAL A 62 -4.48 -14.12 8.25
C VAL A 62 -4.69 -13.96 9.75
N GLY A 63 -4.74 -15.06 10.51
CA GLY A 63 -4.90 -15.00 11.96
C GLY A 63 -3.77 -14.23 12.65
N VAL A 64 -2.52 -14.49 12.27
CA VAL A 64 -1.35 -13.83 12.86
C VAL A 64 -1.29 -12.34 12.54
N VAL A 65 -1.50 -11.94 11.28
CA VAL A 65 -1.45 -10.52 10.89
C VAL A 65 -2.66 -9.71 11.36
N SER A 66 -3.77 -10.38 11.68
CA SER A 66 -4.99 -9.74 12.20
C SER A 66 -4.89 -9.45 13.70
N ASN A 67 -3.92 -10.03 14.40
CA ASN A 67 -3.72 -9.79 15.83
C ASN A 67 -3.01 -8.44 16.07
N TRP A 68 -3.79 -7.37 15.92
CA TRP A 68 -3.37 -6.00 16.18
C TRP A 68 -3.50 -5.70 17.67
N SER A 69 -2.46 -6.01 18.44
CA SER A 69 -2.30 -5.68 19.86
C SER A 69 -1.04 -4.87 20.10
#